data_AF-A0A7U4DJ56-F1
#
_entry.id   AF-A0A7U4DJ56-F1
#
_cell.length_a   1.000
_cell.length_b   1.000
_cell.length_c   1.000
_cell.angle_alpha   90.00
_cell.angle_beta   90.00
_cell.angle_gamma   90.00
#
_symmetry.space_group_name_H-M   'P 1'
#
loop_
_entity.id
_entity.type
_entity.pdbx_description
1 polymer ?
#
loop_
_entity_poly.entity_id
_entity_poly.type
_entity_poly.pdbx_seq_one_letter_code
_entity_poly.pdbx_strand_id
1 'polypeptide(L)'
;MKIINILFCLFLLLLNSCNSNDNDTLKNNAQQTKSRKKRDLSQEELPQQEKITLTSDEEKIFTSLVTAFKYTVEKLSGDTNGCNNENKNKCTGFFDWLSSTDTQKQKELAQAFTTAYNFLESKRQSKAQNETFDTYIKGAIDCKNNNNNNNKYGNGSNDIEQYFRGVAGSIFTDKNDKDEIYKCLKDELLNDTTKHYEGLTTNWKN
;
A
#
# COMPACT_ATOMS: atom_id res chain seq x y z
N MET A 1 -9.32 -37.77 -16.17
CA MET A 1 -7.97 -37.35 -16.60
C MET A 1 -7.23 -36.80 -15.39
N LYS A 2 -6.13 -37.49 -15.01
CA LYS A 2 -4.87 -36.98 -14.42
C LYS A 2 -5.02 -36.05 -13.20
N ILE A 3 -5.01 -36.57 -11.96
CA ILE A 3 -3.79 -36.91 -11.17
C ILE A 3 -2.72 -35.81 -11.25
N ILE A 4 -2.97 -34.66 -10.60
CA ILE A 4 -1.91 -33.71 -10.19
C ILE A 4 -2.34 -33.10 -8.86
N ASN A 5 -1.92 -33.71 -7.74
CA ASN A 5 -1.53 -32.96 -6.53
C ASN A 5 -0.79 -33.77 -5.45
N ILE A 6 -0.27 -34.96 -5.77
CA ILE A 6 0.56 -35.75 -4.84
C ILE A 6 2.07 -35.47 -5.04
N LEU A 7 2.45 -34.60 -5.98
CA LEU A 7 3.87 -34.32 -6.26
C LEU A 7 4.52 -33.31 -5.28
N PHE A 8 3.73 -32.61 -4.45
CA PHE A 8 4.29 -31.63 -3.51
C PHE A 8 4.66 -32.23 -2.13
N CYS A 9 4.18 -33.44 -1.80
CA CYS A 9 4.48 -34.07 -0.51
C CYS A 9 5.80 -34.88 -0.50
N LEU A 10 6.42 -35.13 -1.65
CA LEU A 10 7.67 -35.92 -1.74
C LEU A 10 8.94 -35.07 -1.53
N PHE A 11 8.87 -33.75 -1.68
CA PHE A 11 10.03 -32.87 -1.53
C PHE A 11 10.46 -32.66 -0.06
N LEU A 12 9.59 -32.94 0.91
CA LEU A 12 9.90 -32.76 2.33
C LEU A 12 10.59 -33.97 2.99
N LEU A 13 10.63 -35.13 2.33
CA LEU A 13 11.23 -36.35 2.88
C LEU A 13 12.70 -36.58 2.48
N LEU A 14 13.24 -35.79 1.55
CA LEU A 14 14.64 -35.93 1.08
C LEU A 14 15.64 -34.99 1.76
N LEU A 15 15.21 -34.12 2.69
CA LEU A 15 16.10 -33.18 3.40
C LEU A 15 16.43 -33.59 4.84
N ASN A 16 16.04 -34.80 5.29
CA ASN A 16 16.37 -35.31 6.62
C ASN A 16 17.10 -36.67 6.63
N SER A 17 17.67 -37.11 5.51
CA SER A 17 18.47 -38.34 5.46
C SER A 17 19.84 -38.07 4.84
N CYS A 18 20.80 -37.66 5.68
CA CYS A 18 22.21 -38.06 5.64
C CYS A 18 23.02 -37.26 6.67
N ASN A 19 23.10 -37.75 7.91
CA ASN A 19 24.39 -37.83 8.60
C ASN A 19 24.31 -38.91 9.69
N SER A 20 24.34 -40.19 9.30
CA SER A 20 24.74 -41.26 10.23
C SER A 20 26.26 -41.30 10.21
N ASN A 21 26.86 -40.64 11.18
CA ASN A 21 28.29 -40.75 11.39
C ASN A 21 28.54 -42.05 12.18
N ASP A 22 28.72 -43.14 11.44
CA ASP A 22 29.26 -44.39 11.98
C ASP A 22 30.71 -44.16 12.37
N ASN A 23 31.03 -44.20 13.66
CA ASN A 23 32.39 -44.43 14.13
C ASN A 23 32.33 -45.49 15.22
N ASP A 24 32.52 -46.74 14.79
CA ASP A 24 32.78 -47.87 15.65
C ASP A 24 34.19 -47.79 16.26
N THR A 25 34.36 -48.51 17.36
CA THR A 25 35.34 -48.29 18.42
C THR A 25 36.70 -48.97 18.14
N LEU A 26 37.76 -48.43 18.78
CA LEU A 26 39.06 -49.05 19.16
C LEU A 26 40.28 -48.90 18.23
N LYS A 27 41.24 -48.03 18.62
CA LYS A 27 42.52 -48.45 19.28
C LYS A 27 43.43 -47.26 19.65
N ASN A 28 44.21 -47.50 20.71
CA ASN A 28 45.05 -46.60 21.50
C ASN A 28 46.29 -45.98 20.79
N ASN A 29 46.69 -44.83 21.36
CA ASN A 29 48.04 -44.25 21.53
C ASN A 29 48.88 -43.86 20.30
N ALA A 30 49.12 -42.56 20.12
CA ALA A 30 50.39 -41.89 20.44
C ALA A 30 50.46 -40.47 19.84
N GLN A 31 51.16 -39.59 20.56
CA GLN A 31 51.46 -38.19 20.25
C GLN A 31 51.78 -37.90 18.77
N GLN A 32 51.16 -36.84 18.22
CA GLN A 32 51.89 -35.89 17.38
C GLN A 32 51.27 -34.49 17.44
N THR A 33 51.99 -33.61 18.13
CA THR A 33 51.89 -32.16 18.04
C THR A 33 52.08 -31.67 16.60
N LYS A 34 51.19 -30.79 16.11
CA LYS A 34 51.54 -29.63 15.27
C LYS A 34 50.32 -28.74 14.96
N SER A 35 50.41 -27.50 15.44
CA SER A 35 49.81 -26.26 14.93
C SER A 35 48.31 -26.23 14.64
N ARG A 36 47.53 -25.84 15.65
CA ARG A 36 46.15 -25.37 15.53
C ARG A 36 46.15 -24.01 14.81
N LYS A 37 46.12 -24.01 13.48
CA LYS A 37 45.80 -22.82 12.69
C LYS A 37 44.33 -22.50 12.99
N LYS A 38 44.08 -21.44 13.79
CA LYS A 38 42.74 -20.88 13.99
C LYS A 38 42.14 -20.64 12.60
N ARG A 39 41.09 -21.39 12.25
CA ARG A 39 40.17 -20.90 11.22
C ARG A 39 39.48 -19.72 11.87
N ASP A 40 39.84 -18.54 11.43
CA ASP A 40 38.99 -17.38 11.66
C ASP A 40 37.72 -17.66 10.86
N LEU A 41 36.67 -18.05 11.58
CA LEU A 41 35.34 -18.19 11.01
C LEU A 41 34.78 -16.76 10.98
N SER A 42 35.33 -15.94 10.09
CA SER A 42 34.74 -14.66 9.74
C SER A 42 33.36 -14.98 9.17
N GLN A 43 32.33 -14.82 10.01
CA GLN A 43 30.95 -14.72 9.60
C GLN A 43 30.90 -13.64 8.52
N GLU A 44 30.74 -14.07 7.28
CA GLU A 44 30.33 -13.20 6.21
C GLU A 44 28.93 -12.72 6.61
N GLU A 45 28.85 -11.49 7.17
CA GLU A 45 27.58 -10.86 7.47
C GLU A 45 26.81 -10.80 6.15
N LEU A 46 25.71 -11.57 6.08
CA LEU A 46 24.72 -11.42 5.04
C LEU A 46 24.41 -9.91 4.93
N PRO A 47 24.41 -9.32 3.71
CA PRO A 47 24.20 -7.90 3.54
C PRO A 47 22.93 -7.52 4.30
N GLN A 48 23.08 -6.63 5.27
CA GLN A 48 21.98 -6.12 6.08
C GLN A 48 20.92 -5.63 5.12
N GLN A 49 19.80 -6.37 5.05
CA GLN A 49 18.69 -6.06 4.16
C GLN A 49 18.28 -4.62 4.49
N GLU A 50 18.50 -3.68 3.56
CA GLU A 50 18.21 -2.27 3.77
C GLU A 50 16.78 -2.15 4.28
N LYS A 51 16.63 -1.66 5.51
CA LYS A 51 15.32 -1.48 6.11
C LYS A 51 14.59 -0.47 5.24
N ILE A 52 13.50 -0.90 4.60
CA ILE A 52 12.69 -0.03 3.76
C ILE A 52 12.13 1.08 4.65
N THR A 53 12.48 2.33 4.33
CA THR A 53 11.96 3.53 4.97
C THR A 53 11.28 4.43 3.94
N LEU A 54 10.30 5.20 4.38
CA LEU A 54 9.74 6.29 3.59
C LEU A 54 10.69 7.48 3.60
N THR A 55 10.80 8.14 2.45
CA THR A 55 11.30 9.53 2.40
C THR A 55 10.26 10.47 3.01
N SER A 56 10.67 11.70 3.36
CA SER A 56 9.74 12.71 3.87
C SER A 56 8.60 13.03 2.89
N ASP A 57 8.88 13.01 1.58
CA ASP A 57 7.86 13.26 0.56
C ASP A 57 6.89 12.08 0.45
N GLU A 58 7.40 10.84 0.46
CA GLU A 58 6.56 9.64 0.46
C GLU A 58 5.66 9.59 1.71
N GLU A 59 6.19 9.90 2.89
CA GLU A 59 5.42 9.97 4.14
C GLU A 59 4.31 11.02 4.07
N LYS A 60 4.61 12.21 3.53
CA LYS A 60 3.63 13.28 3.34
C LYS A 60 2.51 12.88 2.38
N ILE A 61 2.87 12.32 1.22
CA ILE A 61 1.90 11.89 0.20
C ILE A 61 1.03 10.77 0.76
N PHE A 62 1.63 9.77 1.41
CA PHE A 62 0.89 8.67 2.04
C PHE A 62 -0.07 9.17 3.13
N THR A 63 0.39 10.07 4.00
CA THR A 63 -0.45 10.65 5.06
C THR A 63 -1.64 11.41 4.47
N SER A 64 -1.42 12.16 3.38
CA SER A 64 -2.47 12.89 2.67
C SER A 64 -3.47 11.93 2.01
N LEU A 65 -2.99 10.83 1.40
CA LEU A 65 -3.84 9.77 0.83
C LEU A 65 -4.75 9.17 1.90
N VAL A 66 -4.17 8.73 3.03
CA VAL A 66 -4.92 8.12 4.12
C VAL A 66 -5.95 9.10 4.67
N THR A 67 -5.54 10.35 4.90
CA THR A 67 -6.41 11.40 5.42
C THR A 67 -7.58 11.68 4.49
N ALA A 68 -7.32 11.82 3.19
CA ALA A 68 -8.36 12.10 2.20
C ALA A 68 -9.37 10.95 2.10
N PHE A 69 -8.92 9.71 1.90
CA PHE A 69 -9.85 8.58 1.74
C PHE A 69 -10.59 8.24 3.02
N LYS A 70 -9.94 8.31 4.19
CA LYS A 70 -10.62 8.11 5.47
C LYS A 70 -11.71 9.17 5.66
N TYR A 71 -11.44 10.43 5.34
CA TYR A 71 -12.44 11.49 5.41
C TYR A 71 -13.59 11.29 4.42
N THR A 72 -13.29 10.88 3.18
CA THR A 72 -14.30 10.52 2.17
C THR A 72 -15.24 9.45 2.68
N VAL A 73 -14.70 8.34 3.21
CA VAL A 73 -15.50 7.26 3.80
C VAL A 73 -16.33 7.78 4.97
N GLU A 74 -15.76 8.64 5.82
CA GLU A 74 -16.47 9.18 6.96
C GLU A 74 -17.66 10.07 6.58
N LYS A 75 -17.53 10.85 5.50
CA LYS A 75 -18.51 11.83 5.06
C LYS A 75 -19.52 11.30 4.05
N LEU A 76 -19.10 10.39 3.18
CA LEU A 76 -19.86 9.93 2.03
C LEU A 76 -20.23 8.46 2.11
N SER A 77 -20.16 7.82 3.29
CA SER A 77 -20.52 6.40 3.46
C SER A 77 -21.91 6.08 2.90
N GLY A 78 -22.91 6.96 3.06
CA GLY A 78 -24.23 6.77 2.47
C GLY A 78 -24.27 6.72 0.94
N ASP A 79 -23.26 7.31 0.27
CA ASP A 79 -23.21 7.56 -1.17
C ASP A 79 -22.12 6.73 -1.88
N THR A 80 -21.41 5.86 -1.13
CA THR A 80 -20.28 5.07 -1.62
C THR A 80 -20.60 3.58 -1.63
N ASN A 81 -20.55 2.95 -2.79
CA ASN A 81 -20.73 1.50 -2.91
C ASN A 81 -19.67 0.74 -2.09
N GLY A 82 -20.06 -0.31 -1.37
CA GLY A 82 -19.16 -1.10 -0.51
C GLY A 82 -18.83 -0.48 0.86
N CYS A 83 -19.07 0.82 1.05
CA CYS A 83 -18.88 1.53 2.33
C CYS A 83 -20.14 2.23 2.82
N ASN A 84 -21.29 1.55 2.77
CA ASN A 84 -22.52 2.05 3.37
C ASN A 84 -22.35 2.31 4.89
N ASN A 85 -23.33 2.97 5.51
CA ASN A 85 -23.27 3.30 6.94
C ASN A 85 -22.99 2.08 7.84
N GLU A 86 -23.44 0.89 7.44
CA GLU A 86 -23.19 -0.37 8.16
C GLU A 86 -21.72 -0.84 8.04
N ASN A 87 -21.09 -0.61 6.88
CA ASN A 87 -19.72 -1.00 6.58
C ASN A 87 -18.68 0.11 6.82
N LYS A 88 -19.10 1.29 7.29
CA LYS A 88 -18.20 2.43 7.55
C LYS A 88 -16.99 2.06 8.42
N ASN A 89 -17.21 1.33 9.51
CA ASN A 89 -16.14 0.92 10.44
C ASN A 89 -15.11 -0.01 9.78
N LYS A 90 -15.54 -0.87 8.86
CA LYS A 90 -14.63 -1.72 8.07
C LYS A 90 -13.77 -0.85 7.16
N CYS A 91 -14.38 0.11 6.47
CA CYS A 91 -13.67 0.98 5.54
C CYS A 91 -12.68 1.91 6.24
N THR A 92 -13.05 2.54 7.37
CA THR A 92 -12.10 3.34 8.17
C THR A 92 -11.03 2.46 8.81
N GLY A 93 -11.40 1.25 9.26
CA GLY A 93 -10.46 0.28 9.84
C GLY A 93 -9.45 -0.28 8.84
N PHE A 94 -9.76 -0.27 7.54
CA PHE A 94 -8.78 -0.56 6.49
C PHE A 94 -7.67 0.50 6.47
N PHE A 95 -8.03 1.79 6.52
CA PHE A 95 -7.04 2.87 6.53
C PHE A 95 -6.21 2.89 7.82
N ASP A 96 -6.82 2.58 8.97
CA ASP A 96 -6.08 2.42 10.23
C ASP A 96 -5.08 1.25 10.14
N TRP A 97 -5.51 0.12 9.57
CA TRP A 97 -4.62 -1.01 9.30
C TRP A 97 -3.49 -0.62 8.35
N LEU A 98 -3.78 0.12 7.28
CA LEU A 98 -2.80 0.57 6.29
C LEU A 98 -1.72 1.47 6.91
N SER A 99 -2.10 2.35 7.84
CA SER A 99 -1.13 3.17 8.60
C SER A 99 -0.27 2.34 9.56
N SER A 100 -0.74 1.16 9.98
CA SER A 100 -0.02 0.24 10.87
C SER A 100 0.73 -0.89 10.16
N THR A 101 0.56 -1.01 8.84
CA THR A 101 1.11 -2.14 8.05
C THR A 101 2.59 -1.93 7.71
N ASP A 102 3.17 -2.90 7.01
CA ASP A 102 4.54 -2.82 6.52
C ASP A 102 4.81 -1.56 5.66
N THR A 103 5.99 -0.96 5.87
CA THR A 103 6.43 0.28 5.24
C THR A 103 6.50 0.17 3.71
N GLN A 104 6.74 -1.02 3.14
CA GLN A 104 6.76 -1.21 1.70
C GLN A 104 5.38 -0.94 1.07
N LYS A 105 4.28 -1.38 1.68
CA LYS A 105 2.92 -1.06 1.19
C LYS A 105 2.63 0.44 1.20
N GLN A 106 3.08 1.13 2.25
CA GLN A 106 2.91 2.58 2.38
C GLN A 106 3.66 3.31 1.27
N LYS A 107 4.89 2.88 1.00
CA LYS A 107 5.75 3.40 -0.06
C LYS A 107 5.13 3.21 -1.45
N GLU A 108 4.66 2.00 -1.73
CA GLU A 108 4.01 1.69 -3.00
C GLU A 108 2.76 2.56 -3.26
N LEU A 109 1.96 2.83 -2.23
CA LEU A 109 0.80 3.71 -2.36
C LEU A 109 1.16 5.18 -2.48
N ALA A 110 2.19 5.66 -1.78
CA ALA A 110 2.69 7.02 -1.97
C ALA A 110 3.12 7.25 -3.43
N GLN A 111 3.87 6.30 -3.97
CA GLN A 111 4.33 6.33 -5.36
C GLN A 111 3.14 6.25 -6.33
N ALA A 112 2.19 5.35 -6.10
CA ALA A 112 0.98 5.22 -6.91
C ALA A 112 0.14 6.50 -6.92
N PHE A 113 0.00 7.17 -5.78
CA PHE A 113 -0.82 8.38 -5.66
C PHE A 113 -0.15 9.65 -6.17
N THR A 114 1.17 9.63 -6.40
CA THR A 114 1.97 10.82 -6.72
C THR A 114 1.40 11.63 -7.88
N THR A 115 0.91 10.96 -8.93
CA THR A 115 0.32 11.63 -10.10
C THR A 115 -0.92 12.45 -9.74
N ALA A 116 -1.89 11.84 -9.04
CA ALA A 116 -3.10 12.53 -8.59
C ALA A 116 -2.79 13.60 -7.54
N TYR A 117 -1.88 13.30 -6.60
CA TYR A 117 -1.42 14.25 -5.59
C TYR A 117 -0.83 15.52 -6.23
N ASN A 118 0.09 15.39 -7.18
CA ASN A 118 0.73 16.53 -7.84
C ASN A 118 -0.26 17.37 -8.64
N PHE A 119 -1.21 16.71 -9.33
CA PHE A 119 -2.30 17.41 -10.00
C PHE A 119 -3.12 18.24 -9.01
N LEU A 120 -3.62 17.61 -7.94
CA LEU A 120 -4.44 18.26 -6.90
C LEU A 120 -3.68 19.39 -6.20
N GLU A 121 -2.41 19.20 -5.89
CA GLU A 121 -1.55 20.21 -5.27
C GLU A 121 -1.36 21.42 -6.19
N SER A 122 -1.21 21.21 -7.51
CA SER A 122 -1.16 22.32 -8.47
C SER A 122 -2.47 23.13 -8.49
N LYS A 123 -3.62 22.45 -8.33
CA LYS A 123 -4.94 23.11 -8.26
C LYS A 123 -5.09 23.87 -6.95
N ARG A 124 -4.69 23.29 -5.82
CA ARG A 124 -4.63 24.00 -4.54
C ARG A 124 -3.75 25.26 -4.64
N GLN A 125 -2.55 25.16 -5.21
CA GLN A 125 -1.64 26.30 -5.35
C GLN A 125 -2.19 27.42 -6.24
N SER A 126 -3.10 27.12 -7.17
CA SER A 126 -3.72 28.15 -8.01
C SER A 126 -5.03 28.70 -7.44
N LYS A 127 -5.77 27.93 -6.64
CA LYS A 127 -7.12 28.29 -6.17
C LYS A 127 -7.24 28.54 -4.66
N ALA A 128 -6.26 28.10 -3.87
CA ALA A 128 -6.32 28.02 -2.41
C ALA A 128 -4.92 28.06 -1.76
N GLN A 129 -4.11 29.05 -2.13
CA GLN A 129 -2.70 29.15 -1.69
C GLN A 129 -2.50 29.13 -0.18
N ASN A 130 -3.48 29.67 0.55
CA ASN A 130 -3.49 29.77 2.01
C ASN A 130 -3.99 28.50 2.73
N GLU A 131 -4.44 27.48 2.00
CA GLU A 131 -4.91 26.21 2.57
C GLU A 131 -3.81 25.14 2.49
N THR A 132 -3.76 24.22 3.45
CA THR A 132 -2.96 22.99 3.30
C THR A 132 -3.63 22.05 2.28
N PHE A 133 -2.86 21.09 1.75
CA PHE A 133 -3.43 20.04 0.86
C PHE A 133 -4.65 19.37 1.49
N ASP A 134 -4.51 18.84 2.71
CA ASP A 134 -5.62 18.16 3.39
C ASP A 134 -6.83 19.06 3.61
N THR A 135 -6.63 20.33 3.95
CA THR A 135 -7.72 21.29 4.14
C THR A 135 -8.48 21.52 2.85
N TYR A 136 -7.74 21.68 1.75
CA TYR A 136 -8.31 21.87 0.42
C TYR A 136 -9.10 20.66 -0.05
N ILE A 137 -8.57 19.45 0.13
CA ILE A 137 -9.28 18.21 -0.24
C ILE A 137 -10.52 17.99 0.64
N LYS A 138 -10.43 18.19 1.95
CA LYS A 138 -11.60 18.10 2.84
C LYS A 138 -12.68 19.12 2.48
N GLY A 139 -12.27 20.35 2.17
CA GLY A 139 -13.16 21.40 1.70
C GLY A 139 -13.87 21.03 0.40
N ALA A 140 -13.21 20.28 -0.49
CA ALA A 140 -13.85 19.71 -1.66
C ALA A 140 -14.85 18.61 -1.27
N ILE A 141 -14.47 17.63 -0.45
CA ILE A 141 -15.36 16.54 -0.02
C ILE A 141 -16.63 17.07 0.68
N ASP A 142 -16.52 18.14 1.47
CA ASP A 142 -17.67 18.77 2.14
C ASP A 142 -18.56 19.59 1.17
N CYS A 143 -18.06 19.94 -0.01
CA CYS A 143 -18.76 20.78 -0.98
C CYS A 143 -19.73 19.98 -1.84
N LYS A 144 -21.03 19.98 -1.47
CA LYS A 144 -22.09 19.26 -2.20
C LYS A 144 -22.47 19.84 -3.57
N ASN A 145 -22.08 21.08 -3.90
CA ASN A 145 -22.41 21.72 -5.18
C ASN A 145 -21.35 22.74 -5.59
N ASN A 146 -20.68 22.53 -6.73
CA ASN A 146 -19.57 23.38 -7.21
C ASN A 146 -20.04 24.66 -7.95
N ASN A 147 -21.35 24.88 -8.10
CA ASN A 147 -21.87 25.97 -8.94
C ASN A 147 -21.45 27.39 -8.52
N ASN A 148 -20.90 27.60 -7.31
CA ASN A 148 -20.51 28.93 -6.81
C ASN A 148 -19.06 29.04 -6.29
N ASN A 149 -18.21 28.03 -6.48
CA ASN A 149 -16.85 28.07 -5.92
C ASN A 149 -15.78 28.51 -6.94
N ASN A 150 -16.11 29.29 -7.96
CA ASN A 150 -15.13 29.79 -8.95
C ASN A 150 -14.24 28.67 -9.55
N ASN A 151 -14.81 27.49 -9.79
CA ASN A 151 -14.10 26.30 -10.24
C ASN A 151 -12.97 25.83 -9.31
N LYS A 152 -13.08 26.12 -8.00
CA LYS A 152 -12.09 25.74 -6.98
C LYS A 152 -11.89 24.23 -6.95
N TYR A 153 -12.94 23.43 -7.11
CA TYR A 153 -12.86 21.96 -6.98
C TYR A 153 -13.18 21.21 -8.28
N GLY A 154 -13.11 21.88 -9.43
CA GLY A 154 -13.48 21.30 -10.72
C GLY A 154 -14.25 22.28 -11.60
N ASN A 155 -14.88 21.79 -12.67
CA ASN A 155 -15.62 22.64 -13.62
C ASN A 155 -17.09 22.21 -13.73
N GLY A 156 -17.99 22.95 -13.07
CA GLY A 156 -19.43 22.64 -13.06
C GLY A 156 -19.80 21.42 -12.19
N SER A 157 -18.86 20.50 -11.96
CA SER A 157 -18.92 19.41 -10.98
C SER A 157 -17.79 19.51 -9.96
N ASN A 158 -17.93 18.82 -8.83
CA ASN A 158 -16.86 18.68 -7.84
C ASN A 158 -15.99 17.48 -8.21
N ASP A 159 -15.01 17.71 -9.07
CA ASP A 159 -14.19 16.66 -9.67
C ASP A 159 -13.28 15.99 -8.63
N ILE A 160 -12.87 16.72 -7.58
CA ILE A 160 -12.12 16.17 -6.46
C ILE A 160 -12.99 15.18 -5.67
N GLU A 161 -14.20 15.57 -5.27
CA GLU A 161 -15.11 14.70 -4.53
C GLU A 161 -15.41 13.43 -5.33
N GLN A 162 -15.73 13.57 -6.62
CA GLN A 162 -16.03 12.44 -7.50
C GLN A 162 -14.85 11.48 -7.62
N TYR A 163 -13.62 11.99 -7.74
CA TYR A 163 -12.42 11.16 -7.75
C TYR A 163 -12.30 10.31 -6.48
N PHE A 164 -12.35 10.93 -5.30
CA PHE A 164 -12.17 10.20 -4.06
C PHE A 164 -13.35 9.25 -3.77
N ARG A 165 -14.59 9.68 -4.02
CA ARG A 165 -15.78 8.82 -3.86
C ARG A 165 -15.75 7.65 -4.84
N GLY A 166 -15.36 7.91 -6.09
CA GLY A 166 -15.25 6.90 -7.14
C GLY A 166 -14.23 5.82 -6.78
N VAL A 167 -13.00 6.21 -6.45
CA VAL A 167 -11.94 5.27 -6.04
C VAL A 167 -12.35 4.52 -4.77
N ALA A 168 -12.90 5.19 -3.76
CA ALA A 168 -13.41 4.51 -2.57
C ALA A 168 -14.49 3.47 -2.92
N GLY A 169 -15.41 3.82 -3.81
CA GLY A 169 -16.41 2.88 -4.32
C GLY A 169 -15.79 1.64 -4.97
N SER A 170 -14.81 1.81 -5.84
CA SER A 170 -14.13 0.70 -6.54
C SER A 170 -13.45 -0.28 -5.57
N ILE A 171 -12.69 0.26 -4.60
CA ILE A 171 -11.80 -0.57 -3.77
C ILE A 171 -12.56 -1.36 -2.70
N PHE A 172 -13.75 -0.89 -2.30
CA PHE A 172 -14.54 -1.55 -1.25
C PHE A 172 -15.70 -2.39 -1.80
N THR A 173 -16.08 -2.23 -3.07
CA THR A 173 -17.12 -3.05 -3.70
C THR A 173 -16.68 -4.51 -3.77
N ASP A 174 -17.51 -5.39 -3.18
CA ASP A 174 -17.39 -6.85 -3.13
C ASP A 174 -16.08 -7.41 -2.54
N LYS A 175 -15.33 -6.60 -1.80
CA LYS A 175 -14.04 -6.99 -1.19
C LYS A 175 -14.10 -6.92 0.32
N ASN A 176 -13.63 -7.95 1.01
CA ASN A 176 -13.58 -8.01 2.48
C ASN A 176 -12.16 -8.17 3.04
N ASP A 177 -11.24 -8.70 2.24
CA ASP A 177 -9.85 -8.89 2.64
C ASP A 177 -9.03 -7.60 2.48
N LYS A 178 -8.18 -7.29 3.47
CA LYS A 178 -7.41 -6.05 3.48
C LYS A 178 -6.30 -6.03 2.43
N ASP A 179 -5.72 -7.18 2.12
CA ASP A 179 -4.68 -7.29 1.10
C ASP A 179 -5.28 -7.19 -0.32
N GLU A 180 -6.48 -7.70 -0.52
CA GLU A 180 -7.26 -7.49 -1.75
C GLU A 180 -7.65 -6.03 -1.94
N ILE A 181 -8.15 -5.35 -0.90
CA ILE A 181 -8.48 -3.91 -0.94
C ILE A 181 -7.21 -3.10 -1.23
N TYR A 182 -6.09 -3.44 -0.61
CA TYR A 182 -4.78 -2.82 -0.87
C TYR A 182 -4.37 -2.92 -2.35
N LYS A 183 -4.42 -4.14 -2.92
CA LYS A 183 -4.07 -4.36 -4.33
C LYS A 183 -4.99 -3.55 -5.25
N CYS A 184 -6.29 -3.57 -4.96
CA CYS A 184 -7.26 -2.79 -5.72
C CYS A 184 -6.96 -1.29 -5.64
N LEU A 185 -6.70 -0.74 -4.46
CA LEU A 185 -6.34 0.67 -4.32
C LEU A 185 -5.09 1.02 -5.10
N LYS A 186 -4.04 0.21 -5.01
CA LYS A 186 -2.80 0.43 -5.78
C LYS A 186 -3.08 0.44 -7.29
N ASP A 187 -3.88 -0.52 -7.77
CA ASP A 187 -4.22 -0.63 -9.20
C ASP A 187 -5.09 0.55 -9.67
N GLU A 188 -6.08 0.97 -8.89
CA GLU A 188 -6.91 2.14 -9.20
C GLU A 188 -6.07 3.43 -9.28
N LEU A 189 -5.07 3.57 -8.42
CA LEU A 189 -4.18 4.74 -8.43
C LEU A 189 -3.16 4.74 -9.57
N LEU A 190 -2.64 3.57 -9.97
CA LEU A 190 -1.62 3.45 -11.02
C LEU A 190 -2.19 3.34 -12.43
N ASN A 191 -3.18 2.47 -12.60
CA ASN A 191 -3.66 2.03 -13.90
C ASN A 191 -4.95 2.74 -14.31
N ASP A 192 -5.64 3.38 -13.35
CA ASP A 192 -6.89 4.13 -13.55
C ASP A 192 -7.90 3.40 -14.46
N THR A 193 -8.06 2.08 -14.28
CA THR A 193 -8.89 1.24 -15.15
C THR A 193 -10.37 1.65 -15.15
N THR A 194 -10.78 2.33 -14.09
CA THR A 194 -12.11 2.89 -13.84
C THR A 194 -12.25 4.35 -14.26
N LYS A 195 -11.16 4.98 -14.76
CA LYS A 195 -11.12 6.34 -15.31
C LYS A 195 -11.44 7.44 -14.29
N HIS A 196 -11.21 7.19 -13.00
CA HIS A 196 -11.41 8.20 -11.94
C HIS A 196 -10.43 9.37 -12.10
N TYR A 197 -9.15 9.10 -12.39
CA TYR A 197 -8.15 10.14 -12.63
C TYR A 197 -8.39 10.88 -13.96
N GLU A 198 -8.81 10.17 -15.00
CA GLU A 198 -9.30 10.79 -16.24
C GLU A 198 -10.46 11.75 -15.94
N GLY A 199 -11.43 11.33 -15.11
CA GLY A 199 -12.56 12.16 -14.67
C GLY A 199 -12.13 13.39 -13.86
N LEU A 200 -11.13 13.24 -12.99
CA LEU A 200 -10.53 14.33 -12.23
C LEU A 200 -9.87 15.39 -13.12
N THR A 201 -9.29 14.99 -14.25
CA THR A 201 -8.41 15.88 -15.04
C THR A 201 -9.06 16.45 -16.29
N THR A 202 -9.87 15.66 -17.00
CA THR A 202 -10.37 15.99 -18.36
C THR A 202 -11.22 17.25 -18.41
N ASN A 203 -12.00 17.51 -17.36
CA ASN A 203 -12.96 18.60 -17.35
C ASN A 203 -12.46 19.86 -16.64
N TRP A 204 -11.26 19.84 -16.03
CA TRP A 204 -10.81 20.91 -15.15
C TRP A 204 -10.51 22.22 -15.90
N LYS A 205 -11.23 23.30 -15.58
CA LYS A 205 -10.95 24.65 -16.11
C LYS A 205 -9.91 25.37 -15.26
N ASN A 206 -8.88 25.90 -15.92
CA ASN A 206 -7.86 26.75 -15.29
C ASN A 206 -8.43 28.12 -14.92
#